data_AF-A0A948ZS98-F1
#
_entry.id   AF-A0A948ZS98-F1
#
_cell.length_a   1.000
_cell.length_b   1.000
_cell.length_c   1.000
_cell.angle_alpha   90.00
_cell.angle_beta   90.00
_cell.angle_gamma   90.00
#
_symmetry.space_group_name_H-M   'P 1'
#
loop_
_entity.id
_entity.type
_entity.pdbx_description
1 polymer ?
#
loop_
_entity_poly.entity_id
_entity_poly.type
_entity_poly.pdbx_seq_one_letter_code
_entity_poly.pdbx_strand_id
1 'polypeptide(L)' 'MALQDQLRQAIKDSDLSLYRIAKGSGIAYQVLHRFASGERDLTLETATKLADYFGMRLTRPRRPKTGG' A
#
# COMPACT_ATOMS: atom_id res chain seq x y z
N MET A 1 2.73 -2.12 12.92
CA MET A 1 1.89 -1.91 11.73
C MET A 1 2.15 -3.04 10.75
N ALA A 2 1.13 -3.81 10.39
CA ALA A 2 1.28 -4.90 9.41
C ALA A 2 1.36 -4.34 7.98
N LEU A 3 1.82 -5.14 7.01
CA LEU A 3 2.05 -4.70 5.62
C LEU A 3 0.78 -4.08 4.99
N GLN A 4 -0.35 -4.76 5.12
CA GLN A 4 -1.64 -4.30 4.61
C GLN A 4 -2.05 -2.94 5.19
N ASP A 5 -1.71 -2.66 6.45
CA ASP A 5 -2.02 -1.38 7.07
C ASP A 5 -1.13 -0.27 6.50
N GLN A 6 0.15 -0.56 6.21
CA GLN A 6 1.04 0.43 5.57
C GLN A 6 0.53 0.81 4.18
N LEU A 7 0.05 -0.18 3.41
CA LEU A 7 -0.52 0.06 2.09
C LEU A 7 -1.84 0.83 2.15
N ARG A 8 -2.74 0.50 3.10
CA ARG A 8 -3.96 1.27 3.34
C ARG A 8 -3.66 2.70 3.77
N GLN A 9 -2.62 2.90 4.58
CA GLN A 9 -2.19 4.23 4.99
C GLN A 9 -1.61 5.02 3.80
N ALA A 10 -0.79 4.41 2.95
CA ALA A 10 -0.28 5.05 1.74
C ALA A 10 -1.40 5.50 0.78
N ILE A 11 -2.46 4.70 0.65
CA ILE A 11 -3.66 5.09 -0.11
C ILE A 11 -4.28 6.36 0.51
N LYS A 12 -4.47 6.39 1.83
CA LYS A 12 -5.06 7.55 2.53
C LYS A 12 -4.18 8.80 2.45
N ASP A 13 -2.87 8.65 2.63
CA ASP A 13 -1.90 9.75 2.64
C ASP A 13 -1.69 10.37 1.25
N SER A 14 -2.05 9.64 0.19
CA SER A 14 -1.90 10.13 -1.19
C SER A 14 -2.87 11.26 -1.56
N ASP A 15 -3.98 11.42 -0.82
CA ASP A 15 -5.09 12.33 -1.15
C ASP A 15 -5.67 12.14 -2.57
N LEU A 16 -5.43 10.95 -3.16
CA LEU A 16 -5.95 10.56 -4.47
C LEU A 16 -7.20 9.70 -4.31
N SER A 17 -8.14 9.86 -5.24
CA SER A 17 -9.26 8.93 -5.33
C SER A 17 -8.78 7.52 -5.71
N LEU A 18 -9.48 6.49 -5.23
CA LEU A 18 -9.21 5.10 -5.58
C LEU A 18 -9.21 4.87 -7.10
N TYR A 19 -10.02 5.64 -7.85
CA TYR A 19 -10.03 5.60 -9.31
C TYR A 19 -8.69 6.09 -9.91
N ARG A 20 -8.12 7.18 -9.41
CA ARG A 20 -6.82 7.69 -9.87
C ARG A 20 -5.70 6.70 -9.56
N ILE A 21 -5.71 6.12 -8.36
CA ILE A 21 -4.72 5.11 -7.95
C ILE A 21 -4.86 3.86 -8.82
N ALA A 22 -6.07 3.36 -9.06
CA ALA A 22 -6.33 2.22 -9.94
C ALA A 22 -5.78 2.45 -11.35
N LYS A 23 -6.04 3.63 -11.94
CA LYS A 23 -5.54 4.00 -13.26
C LYS A 23 -4.01 4.10 -13.30
N GLY A 24 -3.40 4.69 -12.27
CA GLY A 24 -1.95 4.89 -12.22
C GLY A 24 -1.14 3.62 -11.89
N SER A 25 -1.70 2.73 -11.07
CA SER A 25 -1.06 1.47 -10.66
C SER A 25 -1.36 0.28 -11.59
N GLY A 26 -2.35 0.42 -12.49
CA GLY A 26 -2.85 -0.68 -13.32
C GLY A 26 -3.64 -1.74 -12.54
N ILE A 27 -4.05 -1.43 -11.31
CA ILE A 27 -4.88 -2.30 -10.47
C ILE A 27 -6.35 -2.06 -10.79
N ALA A 28 -7.14 -3.13 -10.89
CA ALA A 28 -8.58 -3.00 -11.08
C ALA A 28 -9.24 -2.26 -9.90
N TYR A 29 -10.09 -1.26 -10.19
CA TYR A 29 -10.76 -0.45 -9.17
C TYR A 29 -11.49 -1.28 -8.12
N GLN A 30 -12.19 -2.35 -8.54
CA GLN A 30 -12.92 -3.25 -7.64
C GLN A 30 -12.01 -3.94 -6.63
N VAL A 31 -10.79 -4.30 -7.03
CA VAL A 31 -9.78 -4.91 -6.13
C VAL A 31 -9.31 -3.87 -5.12
N LEU A 32 -8.99 -2.66 -5.59
CA LEU A 32 -8.52 -1.58 -4.72
C LEU A 32 -9.61 -1.13 -3.73
N HIS A 33 -10.86 -1.04 -4.17
CA HIS A 33 -12.01 -0.70 -3.33
C HIS A 33 -12.19 -1.72 -2.19
N ARG A 34 -12.27 -3.01 -2.53
CA ARG A 34 -12.42 -4.09 -1.53
C ARG A 34 -11.26 -4.15 -0.55
N PHE A 35 -10.05 -3.83 -1.01
CA PHE A 35 -8.88 -3.76 -0.13
C PHE A 35 -8.92 -2.55 0.82
N ALA A 36 -9.27 -1.38 0.29
CA ALA A 36 -9.38 -0.15 1.07
C ALA A 36 -10.52 -0.22 2.10
N SER A 37 -11.63 -0.91 1.78
CA SER A 37 -12.74 -1.16 2.71
C SER A 37 -12.49 -2.29 3.71
N GLY A 38 -11.41 -3.06 3.55
CA GLY A 38 -11.09 -4.19 4.44
C GLY A 38 -11.89 -5.46 4.15
N GLU A 39 -12.65 -5.51 3.06
CA GLU A 39 -13.42 -6.69 2.65
C GLU A 39 -12.54 -7.84 2.13
N ARG A 40 -11.40 -7.53 1.50
CA ARG A 40 -10.47 -8.52 0.96
C ARG A 40 -9.03 -8.08 1.08
N ASP A 41 -8.14 -9.04 1.26
CA ASP A 41 -6.69 -8.81 1.12
C ASP A 41 -6.25 -8.79 -0.36
N LEU A 42 -5.04 -8.29 -0.58
CA LEU A 42 -4.39 -8.27 -1.90
C LEU A 42 -3.54 -9.51 -2.10
N THR A 43 -3.42 -9.94 -3.36
CA THR A 43 -2.32 -10.82 -3.75
C THR A 43 -0.99 -10.07 -3.63
N LEU A 44 0.11 -10.81 -3.43
CA LEU A 44 1.43 -10.20 -3.35
C LEU A 44 1.78 -9.41 -4.63
N GLU A 45 1.38 -9.91 -5.80
CA GLU A 45 1.56 -9.19 -7.08
C GLU A 45 0.85 -7.83 -7.08
N THR A 46 -0.38 -7.76 -6.56
CA THR A 46 -1.14 -6.51 -6.50
C THR A 46 -0.54 -5.56 -5.47
N ALA A 47 -0.05 -6.10 -4.35
CA ALA A 47 0.69 -5.32 -3.36
C ALA A 47 1.99 -4.72 -3.95
N THR A 48 2.71 -5.47 -4.79
CA THR A 48 3.90 -4.96 -5.50
C THR A 48 3.55 -3.79 -6.41
N LYS A 49 2.49 -3.89 -7.24
CA LYS A 49 2.04 -2.80 -8.11
C LYS A 49 1.71 -1.53 -7.32
N LEU A 50 1.06 -1.69 -6.18
CA LEU A 50 0.71 -0.58 -5.31
C LEU A 50 1.96 0.04 -4.65
N ALA A 51 2.89 -0.80 -4.19
CA ALA A 51 4.16 -0.33 -3.62
C ALA A 51 5.00 0.42 -4.67
N ASP A 52 5.10 -0.07 -5.89
CA ASP A 52 5.82 0.60 -6.98
C ASP A 52 5.15 1.93 -7.36
N TYR A 53 3.81 1.97 -7.42
CA TYR A 53 3.06 3.20 -7.67
C TYR A 53 3.35 4.28 -6.62
N PHE A 54 3.45 3.91 -5.35
CA PHE A 54 3.76 4.84 -4.26
C PHE A 54 5.27 5.02 -3.98
N GLY A 55 6.16 4.39 -4.77
CA GLY A 55 7.60 4.45 -4.53
C GLY A 55 8.04 3.80 -3.21
N MET A 56 7.23 2.89 -2.66
CA MET A 56 7.50 2.20 -1.40
C MET A 56 8.49 1.06 -1.59
N ARG A 57 9.26 0.77 -0.53
CA ARG A 57 10.21 -0.34 -0.48
C ARG A 57 10.09 -1.07 0.86
N LEU A 58 10.17 -2.39 0.83
CA LEU A 58 10.25 -3.20 2.03
C LEU A 58 11.64 -3.03 2.65
N THR A 59 11.70 -2.60 3.91
CA THR A 59 12.96 -2.37 4.64
C THR A 59 12.95 -3.08 5.99
N ARG A 60 14.14 -3.30 6.55
CA ARG A 60 14.26 -3.81 7.92
C ARG A 60 13.82 -2.71 8.89
N PRO A 61 13.16 -3.05 10.01
CA PRO A 61 12.85 -2.08 11.05
C PRO A 61 14.11 -1.34 11.51
N ARG A 62 14.01 -0.02 11.73
CA ARG A 62 15.10 0.77 12.31
C ARG A 62 15.36 0.25 13.72
N ARG A 63 16.51 -0.39 13.95
CA ARG A 63 16.95 -0.66 15.32
C ARG A 63 17.25 0.67 16.02
N PRO A 64 16.74 0.91 17.23
CA PRO A 64 17.20 2.04 18.03
C PRO A 64 18.72 1.97 18.14
N LYS A 65 19.42 3.10 17.97
CA LYS A 65 20.85 3.14 18.30
C LYS A 65 20.94 2.95 19.81
N THR A 66 21.38 1.78 20.26
CA THR A 66 21.84 1.62 21.63
C THR A 66 23.03 2.57 21.78
N GLY A 67 22.83 3.65 22.55
CA GLY A 67 23.89 4.59 22.87
C GLY A 67 25.02 3.86 23.58
N GLY A 68 26.25 4.16 23.16
CA GLY A 68 27.45 3.97 23.96
C GLY A 68 27.75 5.24 24.74
#